data_AF-A0A7J6IDZ2-F1
#
_entry.id   AF-A0A7J6IDZ2-F1
#
_cell.length_a   1.000
_cell.length_b   1.000
_cell.length_c   1.000
_cell.angle_alpha   90.00
_cell.angle_beta   90.00
_cell.angle_gamma   90.00
#
_symmetry.space_group_name_H-M   'P 1'
#
loop_
_entity.id
_entity.type
_entity.pdbx_description
1 polymer ?
#
loop_
_entity_poly.entity_id
_entity_poly.type
_entity_poly.pdbx_seq_one_letter_code
_entity_poly.pdbx_strand_id
1 'polypeptide(L)'
;MDPPEGSVNDAMNAEIDRRINEAVNASGPAPYIYYPNWSVYGRNFHPQMLPTSRITHVLYAFVNIAPSGEVFSADSWADSEKRYSTDSVECNGDDVYGCVKQLYLLKQANRHLKVILSVGGATWSSHFATVARSEQSRQLFAKTSVSLMKDWGFDGIDVDWEYPETQEEARDYVLLLQTVRHHLDAYAAKHAPSYHFQLSIASPAGPQKYE
;
A
#
# COMPACT_ATOMS: atom_id res chain seq x y z
N MET A 1 15.12 -1.75 -53.22
CA MET A 1 15.35 -2.70 -52.12
C MET A 1 15.02 -1.95 -50.86
N ASP A 2 13.83 -2.16 -50.31
CA ASP A 2 13.47 -1.60 -49.01
C ASP A 2 14.25 -2.34 -47.90
N PRO A 3 14.67 -1.64 -46.84
CA PRO A 3 15.35 -2.29 -45.73
C PRO A 3 14.38 -3.25 -45.02
N PRO A 4 14.87 -4.36 -44.44
CA PRO A 4 14.02 -5.36 -43.83
C PRO A 4 13.28 -4.79 -42.60
N GLU A 5 11.96 -4.96 -42.56
CA GLU A 5 11.03 -4.45 -41.52
C GLU A 5 11.39 -4.85 -40.08
N GLY A 6 12.30 -5.81 -39.88
CA GLY A 6 12.76 -6.24 -38.55
C GLY A 6 13.61 -5.21 -37.80
N SER A 7 14.39 -4.38 -38.49
CA SER A 7 15.39 -3.53 -37.81
C SER A 7 14.79 -2.31 -37.08
N VAL A 8 13.60 -1.87 -37.48
CA VAL A 8 12.93 -0.69 -36.90
C VAL A 8 12.27 -1.04 -35.57
N ASN A 9 11.66 -2.23 -35.47
CA ASN A 9 11.03 -2.70 -34.24
C ASN A 9 12.05 -3.00 -33.14
N ASP A 10 13.20 -3.56 -33.49
CA ASP A 10 14.27 -3.85 -32.52
C ASP A 10 14.90 -2.58 -31.95
N ALA A 11 15.13 -1.56 -32.80
CA ALA A 11 15.64 -0.27 -32.35
C ALA A 11 14.63 0.49 -31.48
N MET A 12 13.33 0.38 -31.78
CA MET A 12 12.27 0.98 -30.99
C MET A 12 12.12 0.30 -29.62
N ASN A 13 12.18 -1.03 -29.57
CA ASN A 13 12.12 -1.78 -28.32
C ASN A 13 13.36 -1.51 -27.45
N ALA A 14 14.55 -1.43 -28.05
CA ALA A 14 15.77 -1.08 -27.33
C ALA A 14 15.73 0.35 -26.75
N GLU A 15 15.11 1.31 -27.45
CA GLU A 15 14.91 2.67 -26.95
C GLU A 15 13.86 2.74 -25.83
N ILE A 16 12.81 1.92 -25.90
CA ILE A 16 11.81 1.78 -24.83
C ILE A 16 12.48 1.20 -23.58
N ASP A 17 13.22 0.10 -23.72
CA ASP A 17 13.95 -0.54 -22.61
C ASP A 17 15.01 0.39 -22.03
N ARG A 18 15.70 1.17 -22.88
CA ARG A 18 16.64 2.21 -22.42
C ARG A 18 15.92 3.27 -21.59
N ARG A 19 14.78 3.79 -22.05
CA ARG A 19 14.00 4.80 -21.30
C ARG A 19 13.40 4.25 -20.02
N ILE A 20 12.99 2.99 -20.00
CA ILE A 20 12.52 2.29 -18.79
C ILE A 20 13.70 2.17 -17.80
N ASN A 21 14.85 1.69 -18.25
CA ASN A 21 16.04 1.55 -17.42
C ASN A 21 16.59 2.90 -16.96
N GLU A 22 16.53 3.96 -17.78
CA GLU A 22 16.89 5.33 -17.41
C GLU A 22 15.91 5.91 -16.39
N ALA A 23 14.61 5.66 -16.52
CA ALA A 23 13.61 6.07 -15.52
C ALA A 23 13.79 5.32 -14.19
N VAL A 24 14.07 4.02 -14.26
CA VAL A 24 14.37 3.16 -13.09
C VAL A 24 15.68 3.58 -12.41
N ASN A 25 16.70 3.97 -13.18
CA ASN A 25 17.99 4.42 -12.64
C ASN A 25 18.02 5.90 -12.23
N ALA A 26 17.14 6.74 -12.78
CA ALA A 26 17.01 8.16 -12.40
C ALA A 26 16.29 8.34 -11.06
N SER A 27 15.45 7.37 -10.66
CA SER A 27 15.01 7.25 -9.28
C SER A 27 16.10 6.56 -8.46
N GLY A 28 16.92 7.33 -7.74
CA GLY A 28 17.69 6.78 -6.63
C GLY A 28 16.80 5.97 -5.66
N PRO A 29 17.37 5.25 -4.67
CA PRO A 29 16.61 4.35 -3.80
C PRO A 29 15.33 5.03 -3.32
N ALA A 30 14.17 4.44 -3.66
CA ALA A 30 12.87 4.97 -3.27
C ALA A 30 12.84 4.98 -1.73
N PRO A 31 12.84 6.14 -1.05
CA PRO A 31 12.90 6.15 0.39
C PRO A 31 11.49 5.92 0.93
N TYR A 32 11.29 4.76 1.55
CA TYR A 32 10.07 4.39 2.26
C TYR A 32 10.20 4.78 3.73
N ILE A 33 9.10 5.22 4.34
CA ILE A 33 9.01 5.42 5.79
C ILE A 33 7.70 4.85 6.32
N TYR A 34 7.75 4.16 7.46
CA TYR A 34 6.54 3.84 8.21
C TYR A 34 6.04 5.06 8.98
N TYR A 35 4.76 5.38 8.82
CA TYR A 35 4.06 6.33 9.68
C TYR A 35 3.03 5.54 10.51
N PRO A 36 3.32 5.24 11.78
CA PRO A 36 2.35 4.58 12.63
C PRO A 36 1.26 5.57 13.08
N ASN A 37 -0.01 5.19 13.01
CA ASN A 37 -1.15 6.03 13.35
C ASN A 37 -1.10 6.50 14.81
N TRP A 38 -0.58 5.69 15.72
CA TRP A 38 -0.37 6.06 17.12
C TRP A 38 0.72 7.13 17.35
N SER A 39 1.41 7.60 16.30
CA SER A 39 2.38 8.71 16.38
C SER A 39 1.73 10.02 16.81
N VAL A 40 0.42 10.20 16.56
CA VAL A 40 -0.29 11.43 16.91
C VAL A 40 -0.53 11.62 18.41
N TYR A 41 -0.27 10.59 19.22
CA TYR A 41 -0.50 10.61 20.67
C TYR A 41 0.76 11.07 21.42
N GLY A 42 1.33 10.22 22.28
CA GLY A 42 2.47 10.59 23.13
C GLY A 42 3.74 10.98 22.37
N ARG A 43 3.87 10.58 21.10
CA ARG A 43 4.98 11.01 20.23
C ARG A 43 4.77 12.43 19.66
N ASN A 44 3.52 12.90 19.64
CA ASN A 44 3.11 14.18 19.08
C ASN A 44 3.71 14.44 17.68
N PHE A 45 3.79 13.39 16.88
CA PHE A 45 4.34 13.44 15.53
C PHE A 45 3.19 13.22 14.55
N HIS A 46 2.85 14.27 13.81
CA HIS A 46 1.70 14.33 12.92
C HIS A 46 2.12 14.22 11.44
N PRO A 47 1.21 13.87 10.50
CA PRO A 47 1.60 13.66 9.11
C PRO A 47 2.27 14.89 8.49
N GLN A 48 1.85 16.11 8.87
CA GLN A 48 2.43 17.36 8.39
C GLN A 48 3.92 17.53 8.73
N MET A 49 4.45 16.73 9.65
CA MET A 49 5.87 16.72 10.04
C MET A 49 6.71 15.75 9.20
N LEU A 50 6.10 14.99 8.28
CA LEU A 50 6.82 14.08 7.38
C LEU A 50 7.76 14.86 6.44
N PRO A 51 9.00 14.40 6.24
CA PRO A 51 9.97 15.06 5.36
C PRO A 51 9.70 14.74 3.88
N THR A 52 8.56 15.17 3.33
CA THR A 52 8.06 14.77 2.00
C THR A 52 8.99 15.07 0.82
N SER A 53 9.95 15.99 0.99
CA SER A 53 11.00 16.27 -0.01
C SER A 53 12.11 15.22 -0.06
N ARG A 54 12.19 14.32 0.92
CA ARG A 54 13.24 13.29 1.08
C ARG A 54 12.71 11.87 1.01
N ILE A 55 11.42 11.68 0.80
CA ILE A 55 10.76 10.37 0.75
C ILE A 55 9.89 10.27 -0.50
N THR A 56 9.66 9.04 -0.94
CA THR A 56 8.76 8.74 -2.06
C THR A 56 7.53 7.96 -1.62
N HIS A 57 7.64 7.21 -0.51
CA HIS A 57 6.56 6.36 -0.02
C HIS A 57 6.38 6.50 1.48
N VAL A 58 5.12 6.59 1.91
CA VAL A 58 4.70 6.46 3.30
C VAL A 58 3.93 5.15 3.43
N LEU A 59 4.40 4.24 4.28
CA LEU A 59 3.67 3.05 4.69
C LEU A 59 2.85 3.43 5.92
N TYR A 60 1.53 3.61 5.75
CA TYR A 60 0.63 4.01 6.83
C TYR A 60 0.28 2.78 7.67
N ALA A 61 0.79 2.73 8.89
CA ALA A 61 0.77 1.56 9.77
C ALA A 61 -0.12 1.79 11.00
N PHE A 62 -0.85 0.83 11.52
CA PHE A 62 -1.31 -0.38 10.84
C PHE A 62 -2.83 -0.38 10.87
N VAL A 63 -3.44 -0.89 9.80
CA VAL A 63 -4.81 -1.41 9.88
C VAL A 63 -4.77 -2.90 10.25
N ASN A 64 -5.87 -3.37 10.82
CA ASN A 64 -5.96 -4.70 11.44
C ASN A 64 -6.82 -5.64 10.58
N ILE A 65 -6.76 -6.94 10.89
CA ILE A 65 -7.44 -8.02 10.18
C ILE A 65 -8.28 -8.79 11.20
N ALA A 66 -9.56 -8.96 10.93
CA ALA A 66 -10.43 -9.83 11.72
C ALA A 66 -10.18 -11.31 11.35
N PRO A 67 -10.49 -12.28 12.24
CA PRO A 67 -10.36 -13.70 11.92
C PRO A 67 -11.12 -14.16 10.67
N SER A 68 -12.17 -13.42 10.27
CA SER A 68 -12.93 -13.66 9.04
C SER A 68 -12.15 -13.34 7.76
N GLY A 69 -11.12 -12.50 7.86
CA GLY A 69 -10.40 -11.89 6.74
C GLY A 69 -10.77 -10.44 6.49
N GLU A 70 -11.71 -9.83 7.22
CA GLU A 70 -12.03 -8.41 7.06
C GLU A 70 -10.88 -7.52 7.53
N VAL A 71 -10.44 -6.58 6.69
CA VAL A 71 -9.44 -5.55 7.03
C VAL A 71 -10.16 -4.26 7.45
N PHE A 72 -9.79 -3.71 8.59
CA PHE A 72 -10.47 -2.57 9.23
C PHE A 72 -9.51 -1.64 9.99
N SER A 73 -9.90 -0.39 10.18
CA SER A 73 -9.20 0.57 11.03
C SER A 73 -9.32 0.17 12.50
N ALA A 74 -8.20 -0.05 13.18
CA ALA A 74 -8.18 -0.33 14.62
C ALA A 74 -8.21 0.94 15.49
N ASP A 75 -8.03 2.12 14.89
CA ASP A 75 -8.01 3.41 15.57
C ASP A 75 -8.65 4.49 14.67
N SER A 76 -9.98 4.45 14.58
CA SER A 76 -10.74 5.39 13.76
C SER A 76 -10.55 6.85 14.19
N TRP A 77 -10.22 7.07 15.47
CA TRP A 77 -9.90 8.40 15.98
C TRP A 77 -8.66 8.97 15.29
N ALA A 78 -7.52 8.27 15.36
CA ALA A 78 -6.30 8.74 14.68
C ALA A 78 -6.44 8.73 13.16
N ASP A 79 -7.10 7.72 12.60
CA ASP A 79 -7.18 7.49 11.16
C ASP A 79 -8.08 8.52 10.47
N SER A 80 -9.33 8.68 10.96
CA SER A 80 -10.39 9.35 10.20
C SER A 80 -11.20 10.41 10.97
N GLU A 81 -11.11 10.51 12.29
CA GLU A 81 -11.98 11.42 13.06
C GLU A 81 -11.25 12.63 13.66
N LYS A 82 -9.97 12.47 14.05
CA LYS A 82 -9.18 13.51 14.71
C LYS A 82 -9.18 14.78 13.86
N ARG A 83 -9.63 15.88 14.46
CA ARG A 83 -9.61 17.21 13.85
C ARG A 83 -8.25 17.88 14.03
N TYR A 84 -7.77 18.46 12.95
CA TYR A 84 -6.67 19.41 12.92
C TYR A 84 -7.23 20.84 12.81
N SER A 85 -6.43 21.84 13.20
CA SER A 85 -6.85 23.25 13.19
C SER A 85 -7.21 23.78 11.80
N THR A 86 -6.79 23.10 10.73
CA THR A 86 -7.11 23.42 9.34
C THR A 86 -8.41 22.82 8.85
N ASP A 87 -9.08 22.00 9.67
CA ASP A 87 -10.34 21.36 9.27
C ASP A 87 -11.52 22.31 9.45
N SER A 88 -12.49 22.22 8.52
CA SER A 88 -13.74 22.96 8.64
C SER A 88 -14.49 22.55 9.92
N VAL A 89 -15.16 23.53 10.52
CA VAL A 89 -16.11 23.31 11.61
C VAL A 89 -17.45 22.79 11.10
N GLU A 90 -17.74 22.97 9.81
CA GLU A 90 -18.92 22.41 9.17
C GLU A 90 -18.69 20.93 8.90
N CYS A 91 -19.65 20.09 9.33
CA CYS A 91 -19.58 18.64 9.21
C CYS A 91 -20.82 18.16 8.48
N ASN A 92 -20.65 17.62 7.27
CA ASN A 92 -21.77 17.11 6.47
C ASN A 92 -22.01 15.60 6.66
N GLY A 93 -21.29 14.96 7.59
CA GLY A 93 -21.47 13.56 7.99
C GLY A 93 -20.59 12.56 7.23
N ASP A 94 -20.19 12.87 6.00
CA ASP A 94 -19.49 11.93 5.10
C ASP A 94 -18.00 12.26 4.87
N ASP A 95 -17.46 13.28 5.57
CA ASP A 95 -16.07 13.70 5.41
C ASP A 95 -15.10 12.85 6.22
N VAL A 96 -13.94 12.53 5.63
CA VAL A 96 -12.80 11.94 6.34
C VAL A 96 -11.85 13.01 6.89
N TYR A 97 -11.35 12.80 8.11
CA TYR A 97 -10.38 13.65 8.81
C TYR A 97 -9.13 12.84 9.18
N GLY A 98 -8.58 13.09 10.37
CA GLY A 98 -7.48 12.31 10.92
C GLY A 98 -6.24 12.32 10.04
N CYS A 99 -5.40 11.30 10.21
CA CYS A 99 -4.20 11.16 9.41
C CYS A 99 -4.52 10.89 7.93
N VAL A 100 -5.63 10.22 7.63
CA VAL A 100 -6.05 9.93 6.25
C VAL A 100 -6.17 11.22 5.44
N LYS A 101 -6.93 12.20 5.95
CA LYS A 101 -7.06 13.50 5.29
C LYS A 101 -5.72 14.21 5.14
N GLN A 102 -4.91 14.23 6.19
CA GLN A 102 -3.63 14.95 6.17
C GLN A 102 -2.65 14.33 5.17
N LEU A 103 -2.61 12.99 5.07
CA LEU A 103 -1.80 12.28 4.07
C LEU A 103 -2.31 12.54 2.65
N TYR A 104 -3.63 12.60 2.45
CA TYR A 104 -4.20 13.00 1.16
C TYR A 104 -3.77 14.42 0.76
N LEU A 105 -3.82 15.39 1.69
CA LEU A 105 -3.34 16.75 1.44
C LEU A 105 -1.83 16.79 1.11
N LEU A 106 -1.02 15.97 1.78
CA LEU A 106 0.41 15.87 1.45
C LEU A 106 0.64 15.30 0.06
N LYS A 107 -0.14 14.30 -0.38
CA LYS A 107 -0.09 13.78 -1.76
C LYS A 107 -0.48 14.85 -2.78
N GLN A 108 -1.46 15.69 -2.49
CA GLN A 108 -1.84 16.79 -3.38
C GLN A 108 -0.69 17.80 -3.53
N ALA A 109 -0.02 18.15 -2.43
CA ALA A 109 1.12 19.07 -2.43
C ALA A 109 2.41 18.46 -3.01
N ASN A 110 2.56 17.12 -2.95
CA ASN A 110 3.77 16.39 -3.33
C ASN A 110 3.40 15.24 -4.26
N ARG A 111 3.27 15.50 -5.57
CA ARG A 111 2.73 14.52 -6.53
C ARG A 111 3.62 13.29 -6.74
N HIS A 112 4.89 13.34 -6.32
CA HIS A 112 5.80 12.20 -6.29
C HIS A 112 5.56 11.26 -5.10
N LEU A 113 4.86 11.72 -4.06
CA LEU A 113 4.61 10.97 -2.84
C LEU A 113 3.50 9.94 -3.04
N LYS A 114 3.75 8.71 -2.60
CA LYS A 114 2.78 7.62 -2.50
C LYS A 114 2.49 7.28 -1.05
N VAL A 115 1.25 6.94 -0.76
CA VAL A 115 0.81 6.48 0.57
C VAL A 115 0.24 5.09 0.43
N ILE A 116 0.80 4.12 1.14
CA ILE A 116 0.50 2.69 1.03
C ILE A 116 -0.15 2.22 2.33
N LEU A 117 -1.26 1.49 2.22
CA LEU A 117 -1.97 0.94 3.38
C LEU A 117 -1.21 -0.26 3.93
N SER A 118 -0.62 -0.16 5.12
CA SER A 118 0.06 -1.30 5.74
C SER A 118 -0.89 -2.08 6.65
N VAL A 119 -1.07 -3.36 6.33
CA VAL A 119 -1.99 -4.27 7.01
C VAL A 119 -1.18 -5.27 7.85
N GLY A 120 -1.44 -5.34 9.15
CA GLY A 120 -0.78 -6.31 10.05
C GLY A 120 0.24 -5.69 11.00
N GLY A 121 1.50 -6.10 10.86
CA GLY A 121 2.61 -5.82 11.78
C GLY A 121 2.67 -6.80 12.95
N ALA A 122 3.73 -6.71 13.75
CA ALA A 122 4.01 -7.63 14.87
C ALA A 122 2.83 -7.87 15.84
N THR A 123 1.94 -6.90 16.05
CA THR A 123 0.78 -7.05 16.95
C THR A 123 -0.39 -7.80 16.31
N TRP A 124 -0.59 -7.66 15.01
CA TRP A 124 -1.82 -8.09 14.33
C TRP A 124 -1.60 -9.25 13.35
N SER A 125 -0.41 -9.84 13.37
CA SER A 125 -0.06 -10.94 12.46
C SER A 125 -0.70 -12.29 12.80
N SER A 126 -1.29 -12.43 13.99
CA SER A 126 -1.84 -13.71 14.49
C SER A 126 -3.03 -14.24 13.68
N HIS A 127 -3.69 -13.41 12.89
CA HIS A 127 -4.83 -13.82 12.06
C HIS A 127 -4.45 -14.18 10.62
N PHE A 128 -3.24 -13.85 10.15
CA PHE A 128 -2.85 -14.13 8.77
C PHE A 128 -2.90 -15.61 8.41
N ALA A 129 -2.37 -16.51 9.25
CA ALA A 129 -2.37 -17.94 8.95
C ALA A 129 -3.80 -18.49 8.71
N THR A 130 -4.77 -18.04 9.52
CA THR A 130 -6.18 -18.41 9.36
C THR A 130 -6.78 -17.80 8.09
N VAL A 131 -6.50 -16.52 7.84
CA VAL A 131 -7.05 -15.77 6.71
C VAL A 131 -6.46 -16.20 5.36
N ALA A 132 -5.18 -16.53 5.32
CA ALA A 132 -4.50 -16.95 4.10
C ALA A 132 -4.91 -18.36 3.66
N ARG A 133 -5.34 -19.23 4.59
CA ARG A 133 -5.65 -20.65 4.32
C ARG A 133 -6.84 -20.88 3.40
N SER A 134 -7.92 -20.10 3.53
CA SER A 134 -9.14 -20.32 2.75
C SER A 134 -9.30 -19.30 1.63
N GLU A 135 -9.79 -19.73 0.47
CA GLU A 135 -10.09 -18.81 -0.63
C GLU A 135 -11.08 -17.73 -0.22
N GLN A 136 -12.13 -18.09 0.53
CA GLN A 136 -13.15 -17.15 0.99
C GLN A 136 -12.56 -16.02 1.83
N SER A 137 -11.70 -16.34 2.81
CA SER A 137 -11.06 -15.34 3.66
C SER A 137 -10.03 -14.51 2.92
N ARG A 138 -9.27 -15.09 1.97
CA ARG A 138 -8.39 -14.33 1.06
C ARG A 138 -9.17 -13.32 0.22
N GLN A 139 -10.33 -13.71 -0.30
CA GLN A 139 -11.21 -12.82 -1.08
C GLN A 139 -11.76 -11.69 -0.21
N LEU A 140 -12.17 -11.98 1.03
CA LEU A 140 -12.64 -10.94 1.96
C LEU A 140 -11.52 -9.97 2.33
N PHE A 141 -10.31 -10.48 2.60
CA PHE A 141 -9.11 -9.68 2.84
C PHE A 141 -8.85 -8.73 1.68
N ALA A 142 -8.66 -9.26 0.48
CA ALA A 142 -8.36 -8.44 -0.69
C ALA A 142 -9.44 -7.38 -0.96
N LYS A 143 -10.72 -7.78 -0.88
CA LYS A 143 -11.85 -6.87 -1.10
C LYS A 143 -11.88 -5.72 -0.09
N THR A 144 -11.68 -6.01 1.19
CA THR A 144 -11.77 -5.01 2.27
C THR A 144 -10.53 -4.13 2.33
N SER A 145 -9.33 -4.67 2.08
CA SER A 145 -8.12 -3.88 1.90
C SER A 145 -8.23 -2.89 0.73
N VAL A 146 -8.72 -3.34 -0.44
CA VAL A 146 -8.91 -2.46 -1.60
C VAL A 146 -10.01 -1.43 -1.34
N SER A 147 -11.04 -1.78 -0.56
CA SER A 147 -12.10 -0.83 -0.16
C SER A 147 -11.56 0.28 0.73
N LEU A 148 -10.80 -0.04 1.77
CA LEU A 148 -10.13 0.98 2.59
C LEU A 148 -9.14 1.81 1.76
N MET A 149 -8.30 1.15 0.94
CA MET A 149 -7.32 1.84 0.10
C MET A 149 -7.99 2.88 -0.80
N LYS A 150 -9.08 2.52 -1.50
CA LYS A 150 -9.75 3.46 -2.40
C LYS A 150 -10.50 4.57 -1.62
N ASP A 151 -11.14 4.24 -0.51
CA ASP A 151 -11.96 5.20 0.25
C ASP A 151 -11.06 6.23 0.97
N TRP A 152 -9.84 5.82 1.36
CA TRP A 152 -8.83 6.70 1.96
C TRP A 152 -7.89 7.36 0.95
N GLY A 153 -8.03 7.03 -0.34
CA GLY A 153 -7.24 7.61 -1.42
C GLY A 153 -5.76 7.21 -1.39
N PHE A 154 -5.45 5.97 -1.03
CA PHE A 154 -4.09 5.42 -0.96
C PHE A 154 -3.67 4.82 -2.33
N ASP A 155 -2.36 4.59 -2.51
CA ASP A 155 -1.70 4.21 -3.76
C ASP A 155 -1.34 2.72 -3.83
N GLY A 156 -1.66 1.95 -2.80
CA GLY A 156 -1.35 0.53 -2.75
C GLY A 156 -1.59 -0.07 -1.39
N ILE A 157 -1.23 -1.35 -1.29
CA ILE A 157 -1.35 -2.17 -0.08
C ILE A 157 0.03 -2.76 0.23
N ASP A 158 0.41 -2.70 1.50
CA ASP A 158 1.57 -3.36 2.08
C ASP A 158 1.06 -4.45 3.03
N VAL A 159 1.53 -5.69 2.84
CA VAL A 159 1.16 -6.82 3.70
C VAL A 159 2.32 -7.15 4.62
N ASP A 160 2.14 -6.88 5.91
CA ASP A 160 3.15 -7.07 6.94
C ASP A 160 2.77 -8.26 7.83
N TRP A 161 2.97 -9.47 7.31
CA TRP A 161 2.81 -10.73 8.04
C TRP A 161 4.14 -11.12 8.68
N GLU A 162 4.18 -11.04 10.02
CA GLU A 162 5.30 -11.43 10.84
C GLU A 162 5.00 -12.70 11.67
N TYR A 163 5.27 -13.92 11.19
CA TYR A 163 5.73 -14.33 9.86
C TYR A 163 5.03 -15.63 9.49
N PRO A 164 4.99 -16.04 8.20
CA PRO A 164 4.71 -17.43 7.86
C PRO A 164 5.73 -18.35 8.55
N GLU A 165 5.25 -19.43 9.17
CA GLU A 165 6.07 -20.36 9.96
C GLU A 165 6.20 -21.75 9.33
N THR A 166 5.33 -22.08 8.37
CA THR A 166 5.28 -23.39 7.71
C THR A 166 5.28 -23.28 6.19
N GLN A 167 5.61 -24.38 5.51
CA GLN A 167 5.55 -24.45 4.04
C GLN A 167 4.11 -24.24 3.51
N GLU A 168 3.12 -24.67 4.29
CA GLU A 168 1.71 -24.42 4.03
C GLU A 168 1.40 -22.93 4.09
N GLU A 169 1.82 -22.25 5.17
CA GLU A 169 1.61 -20.80 5.33
C GLU A 169 2.35 -19.99 4.25
N ALA A 170 3.55 -20.39 3.85
CA ALA A 170 4.27 -19.75 2.75
C ALA A 170 3.51 -19.86 1.42
N ARG A 171 2.93 -21.03 1.12
CA ARG A 171 2.08 -21.24 -0.07
C ARG A 171 0.80 -20.41 0.02
N ASP A 172 0.15 -20.40 1.18
CA ASP A 172 -1.06 -19.63 1.42
C ASP A 172 -0.80 -18.12 1.33
N TYR A 173 0.39 -17.66 1.73
CA TYR A 173 0.78 -16.26 1.61
C TYR A 173 0.89 -15.82 0.14
N VAL A 174 1.49 -16.66 -0.72
CA VAL A 174 1.53 -16.41 -2.17
C VAL A 174 0.11 -16.29 -2.75
N LEU A 175 -0.80 -17.19 -2.36
CA LEU A 175 -2.20 -17.14 -2.81
C LEU A 175 -2.91 -15.88 -2.30
N LEU A 176 -2.62 -15.44 -1.08
CA LEU A 176 -3.16 -14.19 -0.53
C LEU A 176 -2.69 -12.99 -1.36
N LEU A 177 -1.38 -12.88 -1.61
CA LEU A 177 -0.81 -11.78 -2.41
C LEU A 177 -1.33 -11.78 -3.85
N GLN A 178 -1.47 -12.95 -4.49
CA GLN A 178 -2.11 -13.07 -5.80
C GLN A 178 -3.55 -12.58 -5.78
N THR A 179 -4.31 -12.91 -4.73
CA THR A 179 -5.69 -12.45 -4.58
C THR A 179 -5.75 -10.93 -4.42
N VAL A 180 -4.87 -10.33 -3.60
CA VAL A 180 -4.77 -8.87 -3.46
C VAL A 180 -4.42 -8.20 -4.78
N ARG A 181 -3.43 -8.72 -5.51
CA ARG A 181 -3.01 -8.21 -6.83
C ARG A 181 -4.19 -8.18 -7.81
N HIS A 182 -4.95 -9.28 -7.90
CA HIS A 182 -6.13 -9.35 -8.76
C HIS A 182 -7.19 -8.29 -8.41
N HIS A 183 -7.48 -8.05 -7.13
CA HIS A 183 -8.45 -7.01 -6.72
C HIS A 183 -7.95 -5.59 -7.02
N LEU A 184 -6.65 -5.32 -6.82
CA LEU A 184 -6.05 -4.03 -7.17
C LEU A 184 -6.14 -3.77 -8.68
N ASP A 185 -5.84 -4.78 -9.50
CA ASP A 185 -5.87 -4.66 -10.96
C ASP A 185 -7.30 -4.52 -11.48
N ALA A 186 -8.26 -5.26 -10.91
CA ALA A 186 -9.68 -5.11 -11.24
C ALA A 186 -10.21 -3.71 -10.89
N TYR A 187 -9.81 -3.15 -9.74
CA TYR A 187 -10.16 -1.79 -9.37
C TYR A 187 -9.53 -0.76 -10.32
N ALA A 188 -8.24 -0.89 -10.62
CA ALA A 188 -7.54 -0.03 -11.57
C ALA A 188 -8.19 -0.04 -12.95
N ALA A 189 -8.45 -1.22 -13.52
CA ALA A 189 -9.07 -1.35 -14.84
C ALA A 189 -10.41 -0.61 -14.95
N LYS A 190 -11.19 -0.56 -13.87
CA LYS A 190 -12.50 0.08 -13.84
C LYS A 190 -12.46 1.58 -13.51
N HIS A 191 -11.56 2.01 -12.63
CA HIS A 191 -11.61 3.34 -12.02
C HIS A 191 -10.36 4.20 -12.26
N ALA A 192 -9.23 3.59 -12.61
CA ALA A 192 -7.96 4.27 -12.83
C ALA A 192 -7.09 3.48 -13.85
N PRO A 193 -7.52 3.35 -15.12
CA PRO A 193 -6.93 2.40 -16.07
C PRO A 193 -5.46 2.65 -16.42
N SER A 194 -4.95 3.87 -16.17
CA SER A 194 -3.54 4.23 -16.34
C SER A 194 -2.73 4.16 -15.04
N TYR A 195 -3.31 3.65 -13.94
CA TYR A 195 -2.68 3.62 -12.63
C TYR A 195 -2.43 2.18 -12.19
N HIS A 196 -1.17 1.86 -11.88
CA HIS A 196 -0.82 0.57 -11.28
C HIS A 196 -0.65 0.75 -9.77
N PHE A 197 -1.68 0.40 -8.99
CA PHE A 197 -1.59 0.42 -7.53
C PHE A 197 -0.53 -0.58 -7.05
N GLN A 198 0.25 -0.16 -6.06
CA GLN A 198 1.38 -0.95 -5.57
C GLN A 198 0.92 -2.08 -4.64
N LEU A 199 1.67 -3.18 -4.67
CA LEU A 199 1.58 -4.26 -3.68
C LEU A 199 2.99 -4.51 -3.16
N SER A 200 3.20 -4.38 -1.86
CA SER A 200 4.47 -4.66 -1.17
C SER A 200 4.29 -5.62 0.00
N ILE A 201 5.40 -6.09 0.53
CA ILE A 201 5.47 -6.82 1.80
C ILE A 201 6.62 -6.26 2.64
N ALA A 202 6.47 -6.34 3.96
CA ALA A 202 7.62 -6.31 4.86
C ALA A 202 8.14 -7.74 5.02
N SER A 203 9.40 -7.97 4.65
CA SER A 203 10.02 -9.30 4.69
C SER A 203 11.06 -9.42 5.80
N PRO A 204 11.15 -10.57 6.49
CA PRO A 204 12.18 -10.81 7.49
C PRO A 204 13.58 -10.84 6.88
N ALA A 205 14.58 -10.48 7.68
CA ALA A 205 15.99 -10.58 7.32
C ALA A 205 16.72 -11.77 7.99
N GLY A 206 16.01 -12.58 8.78
CA GLY A 206 16.57 -13.79 9.40
C GLY A 206 16.50 -15.01 8.48
N PRO A 207 17.61 -15.72 8.21
CA PRO A 207 17.63 -16.90 7.33
C PRO A 207 16.56 -17.94 7.66
N GLN A 208 16.26 -18.13 8.95
CA GLN A 208 15.26 -19.08 9.43
C GLN A 208 13.82 -18.74 8.99
N LYS A 209 13.61 -17.59 8.37
CA LYS A 209 12.30 -17.08 7.94
C LYS A 209 12.18 -16.92 6.42
N TYR A 210 13.24 -17.14 5.64
CA TYR A 210 13.19 -17.00 4.17
C TYR A 210 13.95 -18.08 3.38
N GLU A 211 14.81 -18.90 4.02
CA GLU A 211 15.41 -20.09 3.42
C GLU A 211 14.49 -21.31 3.58
#